data_AF-A0A969RAV5-F1
#
_entry.id   AF-A0A969RAV5-F1
#
_cell.length_a   1.000
_cell.length_b   1.000
_cell.length_c   1.000
_cell.angle_alpha   90.00
_cell.angle_beta   90.00
_cell.angle_gamma   90.00
#
_symmetry.space_group_name_H-M   'P 1'
#
loop_
_entity.id
_entity.type
_entity.pdbx_description
1 polymer ?
#
loop_
_entity_poly.entity_id
_entity_poly.type
_entity_poly.pdbx_seq_one_letter_code
_entity_poly.pdbx_strand_id
1 'polypeptide(L)' 'MNLSAKAMRSMVEALEFRIAAYQRQLDEKRLPEDEISDVTNDMMFLESLRQELQKALDVPMAQVF' A
#
# COMPACT_ATOMS: atom_id res chain seq x y z
N MET A 1 -11.38 -10.96 0.05
CA MET A 1 -11.51 -10.46 -1.34
C MET A 1 -11.21 -11.60 -2.29
N ASN A 2 -11.99 -11.78 -3.36
CA ASN A 2 -11.74 -12.83 -4.37
C ASN A 2 -10.99 -12.22 -5.57
N LEU A 3 -9.75 -11.77 -5.31
CA LEU A 3 -8.90 -11.14 -6.32
C LEU A 3 -7.93 -12.17 -6.88
N SER A 4 -7.65 -12.09 -8.18
CA SER A 4 -6.59 -12.92 -8.78
C SER A 4 -5.21 -12.49 -8.28
N ALA A 5 -4.24 -13.41 -8.28
CA ALA A 5 -2.85 -13.09 -7.95
C ALA A 5 -2.29 -11.95 -8.82
N LYS A 6 -2.66 -11.90 -10.11
CA LYS A 6 -2.27 -10.79 -11.00
C LYS A 6 -2.86 -9.45 -10.52
N ALA A 7 -4.14 -9.43 -10.16
CA ALA A 7 -4.79 -8.22 -9.66
C ALA A 7 -4.14 -7.75 -8.35
N MET A 8 -3.88 -8.67 -7.41
CA MET A 8 -3.21 -8.33 -6.15
C MET A 8 -1.80 -7.77 -6.38
N ARG A 9 -1.00 -8.33 -7.30
CA ARG A 9 0.32 -7.78 -7.65
C ARG A 9 0.23 -6.37 -8.24
N SER A 10 -0.68 -6.14 -9.18
CA SER A 10 -0.90 -4.80 -9.74
C SER A 10 -1.36 -3.78 -8.69
N MET A 11 -2.15 -4.22 -7.70
CA MET A 11 -2.54 -3.38 -6.57
C MET A 11 -1.34 -3.06 -5.66
N VAL A 12 -0.49 -4.04 -5.35
CA VAL A 12 0.74 -3.81 -4.57
C VAL A 12 1.63 -2.77 -5.25
N GLU A 13 1.88 -2.89 -6.56
CA GLU A 13 2.68 -1.93 -7.33
C GLU A 13 2.07 -0.51 -7.27
N ALA A 14 0.74 -0.39 -7.40
CA ALA A 14 0.06 0.90 -7.32
C ALA A 14 0.15 1.53 -5.91
N LEU A 15 0.03 0.72 -4.86
CA LEU A 15 0.19 1.17 -3.47
C LEU A 15 1.62 1.65 -3.22
N GLU A 16 2.63 0.90 -3.66
CA GLU A 16 4.04 1.28 -3.55
C GLU A 16 4.34 2.61 -4.25
N PHE A 17 3.82 2.80 -5.46
CA PHE A 17 3.93 4.06 -6.18
C PHE A 17 3.32 5.24 -5.40
N ARG A 18 2.12 5.05 -4.82
CA ARG A 18 1.43 6.10 -4.06
C ARG A 18 2.13 6.44 -2.76
N ILE A 19 2.60 5.43 -2.02
CA ILE A 19 3.39 5.59 -0.80
C ILE A 19 4.66 6.37 -1.10
N ALA A 20 5.39 6.02 -2.16
CA ALA A 20 6.60 6.76 -2.55
C ALA A 20 6.31 8.23 -2.93
N ALA A 21 5.16 8.51 -3.54
CA ALA A 21 4.74 9.87 -3.82
C ALA A 21 4.42 10.65 -2.53
N TYR A 22 3.74 10.03 -1.56
CA TYR A 22 3.49 10.66 -0.25
C TYR A 22 4.78 10.93 0.52
N GLN A 23 5.71 9.98 0.55
CA GLN A 23 7.00 10.17 1.19
C GLN A 23 7.76 11.37 0.60
N ARG A 24 7.79 11.50 -0.74
CA ARG A 24 8.40 12.68 -1.39
C ARG A 24 7.72 13.99 -1.02
N GLN A 25 6.39 14.00 -0.93
CA GLN A 25 5.65 15.20 -0.53
C GLN A 25 5.98 15.62 0.91
N LEU A 26 6.10 14.66 1.82
CA LEU A 26 6.52 14.89 3.21
C LEU A 26 7.96 15.40 3.30
N ASP A 27 8.88 14.79 2.54
CA ASP A 27 10.30 15.15 2.53
C ASP A 27 10.53 16.59 2.00
N GLU A 28 9.73 17.02 1.02
CA GLU A 28 9.80 18.38 0.47
C GLU A 28 9.25 19.45 1.43
N LYS A 29 8.64 19.08 2.56
CA LYS A 29 8.02 19.97 3.57
C LYS A 29 7.12 21.07 2.97
N ARG A 30 6.46 20.75 1.85
CA ARG A 30 5.57 21.69 1.15
C ARG A 30 4.14 21.67 1.69
N LEU A 31 3.84 20.71 2.57
CA LEU A 31 2.52 20.51 3.13
C LEU A 31 2.35 21.34 4.42
N PRO A 32 1.17 21.97 4.60
CA PRO A 32 0.70 22.44 5.89
C PRO A 32 0.72 21.34 6.97
N GLU A 33 0.80 21.72 8.25
CA GLU A 33 0.93 20.78 9.37
C GLU A 33 -0.27 19.82 9.52
N ASP A 34 -1.48 20.32 9.24
CA ASP A 34 -2.70 19.53 9.15
C ASP A 34 -2.65 18.51 8.01
N GLU A 35 -2.19 18.91 6.83
CA GLU A 35 -2.03 18.02 5.68
C GLU A 35 -0.91 16.97 5.90
N ILE A 36 0.14 17.30 6.68
CA ILE A 36 1.19 16.33 7.06
C ILE A 36 0.59 15.16 7.84
N SER A 37 -0.28 15.46 8.82
CA SER A 37 -0.95 14.43 9.62
C SER A 37 -1.82 13.53 8.73
N ASP A 38 -2.62 14.13 7.85
CA ASP A 38 -3.49 13.39 6.93
C ASP A 38 -2.70 12.47 6.00
N VAL A 39 -1.65 13.00 5.36
CA VAL A 39 -0.79 12.23 4.46
C VAL A 39 -0.05 11.10 5.20
N THR A 40 0.39 11.35 6.43
CA THR A 40 1.06 10.32 7.24
C THR A 40 0.09 9.19 7.60
N ASN A 41 -1.15 9.52 7.99
CA ASN A 41 -2.18 8.54 8.31
C ASN A 41 -2.58 7.70 7.09
N ASP A 42 -2.79 8.35 5.95
CA ASP A 42 -3.04 7.68 4.67
C ASP A 42 -1.90 6.71 4.33
N MET A 43 -0.65 7.16 4.46
CA MET A 43 0.51 6.35 4.14
C MET A 43 0.58 5.08 5.01
N MET A 44 0.34 5.20 6.32
CA MET A 44 0.29 4.04 7.24
C MET A 44 -0.83 3.05 6.87
N PHE A 45 -1.99 3.56 6.45
CA PHE A 45 -3.09 2.71 5.96
C PHE A 45 -2.70 1.96 4.68
N LEU A 46 -2.11 2.67 3.69
CA LEU A 46 -1.68 2.07 2.44
C LEU A 46 -0.58 1.02 2.66
N GLU A 47 0.36 1.26 3.57
CA GLU A 47 1.38 0.28 3.95
C GLU A 47 0.77 -0.98 4.57
N SER A 48 -0.21 -0.82 5.45
CA SER A 48 -0.93 -1.93 6.06
C SER A 48 -1.66 -2.77 5.01
N LEU A 49 -2.38 -2.11 4.09
CA LEU A 49 -3.06 -2.78 2.98
C LEU A 49 -2.08 -3.49 2.04
N ARG A 50 -0.94 -2.87 1.73
CA ARG A 50 0.13 -3.50 0.92
C ARG A 50 0.62 -4.78 1.60
N GLN A 51 0.87 -4.74 2.90
CA GLN A 51 1.33 -5.91 3.66
C GLN A 51 0.28 -7.04 3.67
N GLU A 52 -1.00 -6.72 3.79
CA GLU A 52 -2.07 -7.73 3.71
C GLU A 52 -2.14 -8.40 2.34
N LEU A 53 -2.06 -7.61 1.25
CA LEU A 53 -2.03 -8.14 -0.10
C LEU A 53 -0.78 -8.99 -0.37
N GLN A 54 0.37 -8.56 0.13
CA GLN A 54 1.62 -9.32 0.01
C GLN A 54 1.53 -10.65 0.77
N LYS A 55 1.00 -10.64 2.00
CA LYS A 55 0.75 -11.88 2.75
C LYS A 55 -0.16 -12.82 1.98
N ALA A 56 -1.26 -12.32 1.40
CA ALA A 56 -2.18 -13.13 0.60
C ALA A 56 -1.52 -13.72 -0.66
N LEU A 57 -0.52 -13.04 -1.24
CA LEU A 57 0.27 -13.53 -2.37
C LEU A 57 1.32 -14.58 -1.97
N ASP A 58 1.86 -14.46 -0.76
CA ASP A 58 2.91 -15.34 -0.24
C ASP A 58 2.36 -16.64 0.36
N VAL A 59 1.06 -16.71 0.68
CA VAL A 59 0.41 -17.98 1.05
C VAL A 59 0.49 -18.93 -0.15
N PRO A 60 1.18 -20.08 -0.04
CA PRO A 60 1.17 -21.07 -1.11
C PRO A 60 -0.27 -21.48 -1.39
N MET A 61 -0.65 -21.61 -2.67
CA MET A 61 -1.93 -22.23 -3.07
C MET A 61 -1.96 -23.74 -2.74
N ALA A 62 -1.62 -24.11 -1.51
CA ALA A 62 -1.68 -25.46 -1.00
C ALA A 62 -2.90 -25.55 -0.08
N GLN A 63 -4.01 -25.98 -0.67
CA GLN A 63 -5.12 -26.78 -0.10
C GLN A 63 -6.45 -26.36 -0.71
N VAL A 64 -6.64 -26.71 -1.98
CA VAL A 64 -7.96 -27.13 -2.48
C VAL A 64 -7.69 -28.37 -3.34
N PHE A 65 -7.63 -29.52 -2.68
CA PHE A 65 -7.86 -30.84 -3.29
C PHE A 65 -9.02 -31.48 -2.54
#